data_AF-A0AAV4PZ72-F1
#
_entry.id   AF-A0AAV4PZ72-F1
#
_cell.length_a   1.000
_cell.length_b   1.000
_cell.length_c   1.000
_cell.angle_alpha   90.00
_cell.angle_beta   90.00
_cell.angle_gamma   90.00
#
_symmetry.space_group_name_H-M   'P 1'
#
loop_
_entity.id
_entity.type
_entity.pdbx_description
1 polymer ?
#
loop_
_entity_poly.entity_id
_entity_poly.type
_entity_poly.pdbx_seq_one_letter_code
_entity_poly.pdbx_strand_id
1 'polypeptide(L)'
;MPIVDHCLLESSKKAITLGSDLFLVAWLRHETQSLLTIQKHLVLKNSRLTVKNPDYRHWNLHIHDVQESDRGGYMCQVNTVPMKSLVGFLDVVVPPSFLDSETSSEVLSREGTNITLSCRVRGHPTPTITWRREDGQTLMTNICQHQTEGRCQNGEI
;
A
#
# COMPACT_ATOMS: atom_id res chain seq x y z
N MET A 1 -11.83 -1.18 5.32
CA MET A 1 -11.88 -0.02 6.24
C MET A 1 -11.28 1.16 5.49
N PRO A 2 -11.99 2.29 5.29
CA PRO A 2 -11.43 3.40 4.53
C PRO A 2 -10.39 4.13 5.40
N ILE A 3 -9.15 4.18 4.92
CA ILE A 3 -8.09 5.03 5.47
C ILE A 3 -8.44 6.46 5.03
N VAL A 4 -8.75 7.32 6.00
CA VAL A 4 -9.05 8.74 5.75
C VAL A 4 -7.79 9.51 6.09
N ASP A 5 -7.03 9.93 5.08
CA ASP A 5 -5.93 10.87 5.28
C ASP A 5 -6.51 12.25 5.60
N HIS A 6 -6.51 12.59 6.89
CA HIS A 6 -6.96 13.89 7.35
C HIS A 6 -5.89 14.94 7.05
N CYS A 7 -6.20 15.89 6.17
CA CYS A 7 -5.49 17.16 6.14
C CYS A 7 -5.86 17.96 7.41
N LEU A 8 -5.23 17.62 8.54
CA LEU A 8 -5.33 18.41 9.77
C LEU A 8 -4.35 19.57 9.68
N LEU A 9 -4.90 20.78 9.57
CA LEU A 9 -4.15 22.00 9.85
C LEU A 9 -4.12 22.16 11.39
N GLU A 10 -3.08 21.65 12.05
CA GLU A 10 -2.95 21.82 13.50
C GLU A 10 -2.84 23.31 13.87
N SER A 11 -3.68 23.67 14.83
CA SER A 11 -3.97 25.03 15.26
C SER A 11 -2.83 25.63 16.10
N SER A 12 -2.15 26.65 15.56
CA SER A 12 -1.45 27.66 16.40
C SER A 12 -1.37 29.07 15.77
N LYS A 13 -2.04 29.33 14.65
CA LYS A 13 -2.21 30.70 14.13
C LYS A 13 -3.67 30.92 13.76
N LYS A 14 -4.25 31.94 14.40
CA LYS A 14 -5.62 32.44 14.22
C LYS A 14 -6.08 32.28 12.77
N ALA A 15 -7.30 31.77 12.58
CA ALA A 15 -8.00 31.90 11.32
C ALA A 15 -8.04 33.38 10.97
N ILE A 16 -7.29 33.76 9.94
CA ILE A 16 -7.36 35.07 9.36
C ILE A 16 -8.49 35.00 8.34
N THR A 17 -9.68 35.45 8.75
CA THR A 17 -10.64 36.01 7.80
C THR A 17 -10.06 37.34 7.33
N LEU A 18 -9.37 37.32 6.18
CA LEU A 18 -9.16 38.52 5.37
C LEU A 18 -10.14 38.45 4.20
N GLY A 19 -10.79 39.57 3.94
CA GLY A 19 -11.93 39.68 3.03
C GLY A 19 -11.71 39.07 1.65
N SER A 20 -12.81 38.61 1.05
CA SER A 20 -13.00 38.35 -0.39
C SER A 20 -12.01 37.43 -1.14
N ASP A 21 -11.05 36.77 -0.49
CA ASP A 21 -10.15 35.82 -1.16
C ASP A 21 -10.62 34.38 -0.96
N LEU A 22 -11.17 33.77 -2.03
CA LEU A 22 -11.55 32.37 -2.06
C LEU A 22 -10.30 31.51 -2.35
N PHE A 23 -9.76 30.84 -1.33
CA PHE A 23 -8.66 29.88 -1.53
C PHE A 23 -9.16 28.61 -2.22
N LEU A 24 -8.41 28.15 -3.22
CA LEU A 24 -8.63 26.91 -3.94
C LEU A 24 -7.78 25.77 -3.38
N VAL A 25 -8.44 24.66 -3.07
CA VAL A 25 -7.78 23.41 -2.68
C VAL A 25 -7.76 22.45 -3.86
N ALA A 26 -6.60 21.87 -4.13
CA ALA A 26 -6.40 20.88 -5.17
C ALA A 26 -5.77 19.61 -4.61
N TRP A 27 -6.15 18.46 -5.17
CA TRP A 27 -5.53 17.17 -4.89
C TRP A 27 -4.74 16.71 -6.09
N LEU A 28 -3.54 16.21 -5.87
CA LEU A 28 -2.63 15.73 -6.90
C LEU A 28 -1.97 14.42 -6.48
N ARG A 29 -1.55 13.62 -7.45
CA ARG A 29 -0.55 12.56 -7.20
C ARG A 29 0.78 13.20 -6.88
N HIS A 30 1.43 12.76 -5.80
CA HIS A 30 2.68 13.36 -5.34
C HIS A 30 3.84 13.05 -6.30
N GLU A 31 3.95 11.80 -6.77
CA GLU A 31 5.06 11.34 -7.60
C GLU A 31 5.02 11.94 -9.00
N THR A 32 3.83 11.94 -9.62
CA THR A 32 3.64 12.36 -11.01
C THR A 32 3.17 13.80 -11.16
N GLN A 33 2.86 14.47 -10.04
CA GLN A 33 2.22 15.80 -10.01
C GLN A 33 0.91 15.84 -10.82
N SER A 34 0.26 14.69 -11.05
CA SER A 34 -0.97 14.62 -11.84
C SER A 34 -2.15 15.17 -11.04
N LEU A 35 -2.80 16.20 -11.57
CA LEU A 35 -3.95 16.85 -10.94
C LEU A 35 -5.17 15.92 -10.91
N LEU A 36 -5.63 15.57 -9.71
CA LEU A 36 -6.81 14.73 -9.49
C LEU A 36 -8.08 15.57 -9.46
N THR A 37 -8.10 16.60 -8.60
CA THR A 37 -9.27 17.44 -8.37
C THR A 37 -8.88 18.89 -8.12
N ILE A 38 -9.79 19.80 -8.45
CA ILE A 38 -9.78 21.19 -7.97
C ILE A 38 -11.12 21.42 -7.27
N GLN A 39 -11.10 21.86 -6.02
CA GLN A 39 -12.30 21.98 -5.20
C GLN A 39 -13.07 20.65 -5.19
N LYS A 40 -14.35 20.66 -5.56
CA LYS A 40 -15.19 19.46 -5.70
C LYS A 40 -15.22 18.89 -7.13
N HIS A 41 -14.49 19.48 -8.07
CA HIS A 41 -14.47 19.07 -9.47
C HIS A 41 -13.35 18.07 -9.73
N LEU A 42 -13.71 16.92 -10.30
CA LEU A 42 -12.77 15.91 -10.76
C LEU A 42 -12.17 16.35 -12.10
N VAL A 43 -10.84 16.42 -12.16
CA VAL A 43 -10.10 16.77 -13.38
C VAL A 43 -9.73 15.50 -14.15
N LEU A 44 -9.37 14.43 -13.44
CA LEU A 44 -9.20 13.11 -14.01
C LEU A 44 -10.52 12.34 -13.96
N LYS A 45 -10.86 11.64 -15.05
CA LYS A 45 -12.06 10.79 -15.16
C LYS A 45 -11.90 9.48 -14.38
N ASN A 46 -11.68 9.58 -13.07
CA ASN A 46 -11.64 8.45 -12.15
C ASN A 46 -12.89 8.47 -11.27
N SER A 47 -13.85 7.58 -11.58
CA SER A 47 -15.12 7.48 -10.86
C SER A 47 -14.98 7.02 -9.41
N ARG A 48 -13.81 6.53 -9.00
CA ARG A 48 -13.52 6.07 -7.64
C ARG A 48 -13.15 7.22 -6.69
N LEU A 49 -12.84 8.40 -7.21
CA LEU A 49 -12.42 9.55 -6.39
C LEU A 49 -13.61 10.44 -6.05
N THR A 50 -13.74 10.82 -4.77
CA THR A 50 -14.70 11.85 -4.32
C THR A 50 -14.04 12.80 -3.33
N VAL A 51 -14.46 14.06 -3.32
CA VAL A 51 -13.96 15.07 -2.37
C VAL A 51 -15.09 15.47 -1.44
N LYS A 52 -14.85 15.35 -0.12
CA LYS A 52 -15.78 15.80 0.91
C LYS A 52 -15.20 17.00 1.64
N ASN A 53 -16.03 18.01 1.84
CA ASN A 53 -15.71 19.20 2.62
C ASN A 53 -16.94 19.56 3.47
N PRO A 54 -17.02 19.06 4.71
CA PRO A 54 -18.19 19.25 5.56
C PRO A 54 -18.25 20.63 6.23
N ASP A 55 -17.11 21.27 6.48
CA ASP A 55 -17.01 22.48 7.32
C ASP A 55 -16.13 23.59 6.73
N TYR A 56 -15.84 23.56 5.42
CA TYR A 56 -14.96 24.49 4.70
C TYR A 56 -13.48 24.48 5.12
N ARG A 57 -13.15 23.89 6.27
CA ARG A 57 -11.79 23.78 6.80
C ARG A 57 -11.13 22.47 6.41
N HIS A 58 -11.89 21.38 6.36
CA HIS A 58 -11.37 20.06 6.03
C HIS A 58 -11.71 19.68 4.60
N TRP A 59 -10.68 19.39 3.81
CA TRP A 59 -10.81 18.87 2.45
C TRP A 59 -10.31 17.43 2.47
N ASN A 60 -11.22 16.48 2.28
CA ASN A 60 -10.90 15.05 2.35
C ASN A 60 -11.05 14.43 0.96
N LEU A 61 -9.98 13.83 0.46
CA LEU A 61 -10.02 12.96 -0.71
C LEU A 61 -10.44 11.55 -0.25
N HIS A 62 -11.45 11.01 -0.89
CA HIS A 62 -11.91 9.65 -0.68
C HIS A 62 -11.70 8.83 -1.95
N ILE A 63 -11.13 7.64 -1.78
CA ILE A 63 -10.93 6.66 -2.85
C ILE A 63 -11.81 5.46 -2.53
N HIS A 64 -12.80 5.22 -3.38
CA HIS A 64 -13.68 4.05 -3.30
C HIS A 64 -13.01 2.87 -4.02
N ASP A 65 -13.27 1.64 -3.56
CA ASP A 65 -12.71 0.43 -4.17
C ASP A 65 -11.18 0.56 -4.37
N VAL A 66 -10.46 0.67 -3.25
CA VAL A 66 -9.01 0.90 -3.23
C VAL A 66 -8.31 -0.30 -3.86
N GLN A 67 -7.42 -0.02 -4.81
CA GLN A 67 -6.62 -0.99 -5.53
C GLN A 67 -5.14 -0.82 -5.19
N GLU A 68 -4.34 -1.86 -5.44
CA GLU A 68 -2.89 -1.79 -5.18
C GLU A 68 -2.20 -0.66 -5.97
N SER A 69 -2.71 -0.30 -7.15
CA SER A 69 -2.25 0.82 -7.97
C SER A 69 -2.57 2.21 -7.37
N ASP A 70 -3.42 2.28 -6.35
CA ASP A 70 -3.68 3.52 -5.61
C ASP A 70 -2.56 3.84 -4.62
N ARG A 71 -1.75 2.84 -4.22
CA ARG A 71 -0.62 3.03 -3.31
C ARG A 71 0.26 4.18 -3.77
N GLY A 72 0.70 5.00 -2.82
CA GLY A 72 1.62 6.10 -3.06
C GLY A 72 1.17 7.40 -2.42
N GLY A 73 1.85 8.47 -2.78
CA GLY A 73 1.68 9.80 -2.24
C GLY A 73 0.53 10.57 -2.89
N TYR A 74 -0.22 11.24 -2.03
CA TYR A 74 -1.24 12.20 -2.41
C TYR A 74 -0.91 13.55 -1.79
N MET A 75 -0.96 14.60 -2.61
CA MET A 75 -0.64 15.96 -2.19
C MET A 75 -1.90 16.81 -2.20
N CYS A 76 -2.17 17.45 -1.08
CA CYS A 76 -3.14 18.53 -0.95
C CYS A 76 -2.40 19.86 -1.12
N GLN A 77 -2.90 20.73 -2.01
CA GLN A 77 -2.27 22.00 -2.34
C GLN A 77 -3.29 23.14 -2.26
N VAL A 78 -2.87 24.27 -1.68
CA VAL A 78 -3.70 25.48 -1.55
C VAL A 78 -3.04 26.62 -2.31
N ASN A 79 -3.81 27.34 -3.13
CA ASN A 79 -3.35 28.45 -3.98
C ASN A 79 -2.94 29.73 -3.23
N THR A 80 -2.38 29.62 -2.02
CA THR A 80 -1.80 30.73 -1.29
C THR A 80 -0.55 31.27 -1.99
N VAL A 81 -0.11 32.46 -1.61
CA VAL A 81 1.17 33.03 -2.03
C VAL A 81 2.05 33.23 -0.79
N PRO A 82 3.14 32.46 -0.61
CA PRO A 82 3.58 31.32 -1.42
C PRO A 82 2.63 30.12 -1.29
N MET A 83 2.71 29.22 -2.26
CA MET A 83 1.85 28.04 -2.32
C MET A 83 2.14 27.10 -1.15
N LYS A 84 1.09 26.60 -0.49
CA LYS A 84 1.20 25.66 0.62
C LYS A 84 0.74 24.29 0.19
N SER A 85 1.40 23.24 0.67
CA SER A 85 1.03 21.86 0.40
C SER A 85 1.29 20.94 1.59
N LEU A 86 0.59 19.81 1.60
CA LEU A 86 0.77 18.70 2.52
C LEU A 86 0.77 17.40 1.72
N VAL A 87 1.65 16.46 2.05
CA VAL A 87 1.74 15.15 1.40
C VAL A 87 1.39 14.06 2.42
N GLY A 88 0.48 13.17 2.04
CA GLY A 88 0.15 11.93 2.75
C GLY A 88 0.47 10.71 1.87
N PHE A 89 0.70 9.56 2.49
CA PHE A 89 1.03 8.31 1.78
C PHE A 89 -0.01 7.24 2.09
N LEU A 90 -0.65 6.75 1.03
CA LEU A 90 -1.58 5.63 1.10
C LEU A 90 -0.81 4.31 0.95
N ASP A 91 -0.81 3.49 2.00
CA ASP A 91 -0.34 2.11 1.93
C ASP A 91 -1.52 1.14 1.76
N VAL A 92 -1.44 0.26 0.76
CA VAL A 92 -2.49 -0.70 0.43
C VAL A 92 -2.06 -2.10 0.84
N VAL A 93 -2.73 -2.68 1.82
CA VAL A 93 -2.41 -4.02 2.33
C VAL A 93 -3.13 -5.06 1.48
N VAL A 94 -2.39 -6.09 1.04
CA VAL A 94 -2.90 -7.20 0.23
C VAL A 94 -2.74 -8.49 1.03
N PRO A 95 -3.84 -9.23 1.31
CA PRO A 95 -3.76 -10.45 2.10
C PRO A 95 -2.88 -11.51 1.40
N PRO A 96 -2.21 -12.39 2.16
CA PRO A 96 -1.45 -13.48 1.59
C PRO A 96 -2.32 -14.43 0.76
N SER A 97 -1.85 -14.83 -0.41
CA SER A 97 -2.48 -15.88 -1.21
C SER A 97 -1.43 -16.75 -1.89
N PHE A 98 -1.64 -18.05 -1.91
CA PHE A 98 -0.75 -19.00 -2.57
C PHE A 98 -0.79 -18.82 -4.09
N LEU A 99 0.37 -19.01 -4.73
CA LEU A 99 0.47 -19.20 -6.17
C LEU A 99 0.52 -20.71 -6.40
N ASP A 100 -0.63 -21.29 -6.73
CA ASP A 100 -0.80 -22.75 -6.85
C ASP A 100 0.14 -23.36 -7.89
N SER A 101 0.43 -22.65 -8.98
CA SER A 101 1.35 -23.12 -10.03
C SER A 101 2.82 -23.22 -9.59
N GLU A 102 3.19 -22.59 -8.48
CA GLU A 102 4.58 -22.49 -8.00
C GLU A 102 4.77 -23.05 -6.58
N THR A 103 3.67 -23.52 -5.99
CA THR A 103 3.64 -24.20 -4.70
C THR A 103 3.61 -25.70 -4.96
N SER A 104 4.46 -26.46 -4.27
CA SER A 104 4.50 -27.92 -4.41
C SER A 104 3.16 -28.53 -4.00
N SER A 105 2.67 -29.42 -4.84
CA SER A 105 1.57 -30.33 -4.51
C SER A 105 2.11 -31.60 -3.86
N GLU A 106 1.41 -32.72 -3.97
CA GLU A 106 1.87 -34.01 -3.47
C GLU A 106 3.13 -34.48 -4.20
N VAL A 107 4.19 -34.76 -3.45
CA VAL A 107 5.49 -35.21 -3.97
C VAL A 107 5.75 -36.65 -3.55
N LEU A 108 5.93 -37.54 -4.53
CA LEU A 108 6.36 -38.92 -4.33
C LEU A 108 7.87 -39.01 -4.57
N SER A 109 8.61 -39.53 -3.59
CA SER A 109 10.07 -39.68 -3.68
C SER A 109 10.50 -41.05 -3.17
N ARG A 110 11.71 -41.49 -3.57
CA ARG A 110 12.29 -42.74 -3.09
C ARG A 110 13.06 -42.48 -1.80
N GLU A 111 13.09 -43.47 -0.93
CA GLU A 111 13.92 -43.40 0.28
C GLU A 111 15.38 -43.11 -0.08
N GLY A 112 16.03 -42.24 0.71
CA GLY A 112 17.39 -41.76 0.46
C GLY A 112 17.53 -40.70 -0.63
N THR A 113 16.44 -40.21 -1.22
CA THR A 113 16.48 -39.09 -2.19
C THR A 113 16.12 -37.75 -1.54
N ASN A 114 16.79 -36.69 -2.00
CA ASN A 114 16.50 -35.33 -1.52
C ASN A 114 15.24 -34.79 -2.20
N ILE A 115 14.40 -34.10 -1.42
CA ILE A 115 13.21 -33.40 -1.91
C ILE A 115 13.29 -31.91 -1.59
N THR A 116 12.70 -31.10 -2.46
CA THR A 116 12.54 -29.66 -2.24
C THR A 116 11.05 -29.34 -2.29
N LEU A 117 10.52 -28.82 -1.19
CA LEU A 117 9.15 -28.30 -1.14
C LEU A 117 9.20 -26.78 -1.37
N SER A 118 8.56 -26.34 -2.44
CA SER A 118 8.38 -24.92 -2.75
C SER A 118 7.03 -24.43 -2.24
N CYS A 119 7.00 -23.23 -1.70
CA CYS A 119 5.76 -22.51 -1.41
C CYS A 119 5.97 -21.08 -1.88
N ARG A 120 5.11 -20.59 -2.79
CA ARG A 120 5.13 -19.19 -3.17
C ARG A 120 3.81 -18.53 -2.80
N VAL A 121 3.93 -17.43 -2.10
CA VAL A 121 2.80 -16.65 -1.57
C VAL A 121 3.00 -15.21 -2.03
N ARG A 122 1.97 -14.61 -2.60
CA ARG A 122 1.91 -13.16 -2.84
C ARG A 122 1.19 -12.49 -1.68
N GLY A 123 1.53 -11.24 -1.40
CA GLY A 123 0.89 -10.43 -0.37
C GLY A 123 1.72 -9.19 -0.09
N HIS A 124 1.09 -8.16 0.48
CA HIS A 124 1.76 -6.95 0.94
C HIS A 124 1.27 -6.60 2.35
N PRO A 125 2.18 -6.42 3.34
CA PRO A 125 3.63 -6.62 3.25
C PRO A 125 4.02 -8.06 2.88
N THR A 126 5.26 -8.27 2.44
CA THR A 126 5.73 -9.59 2.00
C THR A 126 5.52 -10.64 3.10
N PRO A 127 4.78 -11.73 2.82
CA PRO A 127 4.46 -12.74 3.83
C PRO A 127 5.69 -13.55 4.21
N THR A 128 5.75 -13.97 5.48
CA THR A 128 6.76 -14.93 5.98
C THR A 128 6.22 -16.35 5.83
N ILE A 129 7.05 -17.25 5.30
CA ILE A 129 6.69 -18.66 5.08
C ILE A 129 7.35 -19.50 6.17
N THR A 130 6.54 -20.30 6.87
CA THR A 130 7.00 -21.24 7.89
C THR A 130 6.50 -22.64 7.58
N TRP A 131 7.41 -23.60 7.53
CA TRP A 131 7.07 -25.00 7.34
C TRP A 131 6.88 -25.70 8.68
N ARG A 132 5.90 -26.60 8.76
CA ARG A 132 5.67 -27.48 9.90
C ARG A 132 5.17 -28.83 9.42
N ARG A 133 5.51 -29.90 10.13
CA ARG A 133 4.83 -31.19 9.95
C ARG A 133 3.49 -31.16 10.68
N GLU A 134 2.50 -31.82 10.11
CA GLU A 134 1.17 -31.93 10.71
C GLU A 134 1.19 -32.77 12.00
N ASP A 135 2.06 -33.79 12.05
CA ASP A 135 2.28 -34.65 13.22
C ASP A 135 3.08 -33.99 14.35
N GLY A 136 3.50 -32.73 14.19
CA GLY A 136 4.28 -31.98 15.18
C GLY A 136 5.74 -32.42 15.31
N GLN A 137 6.21 -33.37 14.50
CA GLN A 137 7.62 -33.78 14.52
C GLN A 137 8.53 -32.68 13.93
N THR A 138 9.80 -32.69 14.33
CA THR A 138 10.79 -31.74 13.84
C THR A 138 11.06 -31.97 12.35
N LEU A 139 11.06 -30.88 11.58
CA LEU A 139 11.53 -30.87 10.20
C LEU A 139 13.07 -30.91 10.21
N MET A 140 13.64 -32.03 9.77
CA MET A 140 15.08 -32.12 9.50
C MET A 140 15.32 -31.60 8.08
N THR A 141 15.50 -30.29 7.92
CA THR A 141 15.69 -29.66 6.60
C THR A 141 16.80 -28.60 6.62
N ASN A 142 17.41 -28.39 5.45
CA ASN A 142 18.15 -27.17 5.14
C ASN A 142 17.15 -26.17 4.55
N ILE A 143 16.82 -25.09 5.28
CA ILE A 143 15.88 -24.07 4.79
C ILE A 143 16.65 -23.09 3.89
N CYS A 144 16.54 -23.25 2.57
CA CYS A 144 16.95 -22.19 1.64
C CYS A 144 15.83 -21.15 1.53
N GLN A 145 15.95 -20.03 2.23
CA GLN A 145 15.05 -18.89 2.04
C GLN A 145 15.40 -18.17 0.72
N HIS A 146 14.78 -18.59 -0.38
CA HIS A 146 14.77 -17.78 -1.60
C HIS A 146 13.71 -16.68 -1.47
N GLN A 147 13.99 -15.65 -0.66
CA GLN A 147 13.38 -14.34 -0.86
C GLN A 147 14.25 -13.62 -1.89
N THR A 148 13.92 -13.80 -3.18
CA THR A 148 14.50 -13.11 -4.35
C THR A 148 16.05 -13.10 -4.39
N GLU A 149 16.63 -14.07 -5.11
CA GLU A 149 18.07 -14.21 -5.44
C GLU A 149 19.05 -14.38 -4.26
N GLY A 150 19.40 -15.63 -3.94
CA GLY A 150 20.50 -15.95 -3.01
C GLY A 150 20.90 -17.43 -3.06
N ARG A 151 22.20 -17.72 -3.18
CA ARG A 151 22.77 -19.07 -3.36
C ARG A 151 22.54 -19.96 -2.12
N CYS A 152 22.08 -21.20 -2.34
CA CYS A 152 22.17 -22.26 -1.32
C CYS A 152 23.64 -22.65 -1.09
N GLN A 153 24.08 -22.67 0.17
CA GLN A 153 25.30 -23.36 0.58
C GLN A 153 24.93 -24.72 1.17
N ASN A 154 25.70 -25.74 0.80
CA ASN A 154 25.54 -27.11 1.28
C ASN A 154 25.88 -27.20 2.78
N GLY A 155 24.97 -27.76 3.58
CA GLY A 155 25.32 -28.29 4.90
C GLY A 155 25.69 -29.76 4.76
N GLU A 156 26.96 -30.08 4.99
CA GLU A 156 27.49 -31.44 5.10
C GLU A 156 27.10 -32.08 6.45
N ILE A 157 26.72 -33.36 6.42
CA ILE A 157 27.10 -34.38 7.41
C ILE A 157 27.48 -35.63 6.62
#